data_AF-A0A179D5L1-F1
#
_entry.id   AF-A0A179D5L1-F1
#
_cell.length_a   1.000
_cell.length_b   1.000
_cell.length_c   1.000
_cell.angle_alpha   90.00
_cell.angle_beta   90.00
_cell.angle_gamma   90.00
#
_symmetry.space_group_name_H-M   'P 1'
#
loop_
_entity.id
_entity.type
_entity.pdbx_description
1 polymer ?
#
loop_
_entity_poly.entity_id
_entity_poly.type
_entity_poly.pdbx_seq_one_letter_code
_entity_poly.pdbx_strand_id
1 'polypeptide(L)' 'MIREKVKVKVVPCEIYSRVVGYFRPVQNWNSGKQQEFSERKTVRIDSFKEFARRTCGC' A
#
# COMPACT_ATOMS: atom_id res chain seq x y z
N MET A 1 -7.52 -43.36 -20.95
CA MET A 1 -6.39 -42.50 -20.55
C MET A 1 -6.70 -41.91 -19.18
N ILE A 2 -6.09 -42.44 -18.12
CA ILE A 2 -6.33 -42.01 -16.73
C ILE A 2 -5.46 -40.77 -16.49
N ARG A 3 -6.07 -39.60 -16.25
CA ARG A 3 -5.35 -38.38 -15.90
C ARG A 3 -4.96 -38.45 -14.42
N GLU A 4 -3.67 -38.59 -14.13
CA GLU A 4 -3.14 -38.47 -12.76
C GLU A 4 -3.36 -37.05 -12.23
N LYS A 5 -3.86 -36.95 -10.99
CA LYS A 5 -4.07 -35.65 -10.32
C LYS A 5 -2.76 -35.17 -9.73
N VAL A 6 -2.12 -34.19 -10.35
CA VAL A 6 -0.92 -33.52 -9.81
C VAL A 6 -1.31 -32.68 -8.60
N LYS A 7 -0.67 -32.92 -7.45
CA LYS A 7 -0.93 -32.19 -6.20
C LYS A 7 -0.10 -30.89 -6.19
N VAL A 8 -0.73 -29.77 -6.51
CA VAL A 8 -0.08 -28.45 -6.54
C VAL A 8 -0.11 -27.82 -5.14
N LYS A 9 1.06 -27.42 -4.61
CA LYS A 9 1.17 -26.67 -3.35
C LYS A 9 1.01 -25.18 -3.63
N VAL A 10 -0.11 -24.60 -3.22
CA VAL A 10 -0.36 -23.16 -3.30
C VAL A 10 0.09 -22.52 -1.98
N VAL A 11 0.96 -21.52 -2.06
CA VAL A 11 1.42 -20.72 -0.91
C VAL A 11 0.88 -19.31 -1.07
N PRO A 12 0.23 -18.73 -0.03
CA PRO A 12 -0.24 -17.35 -0.11
C PRO A 12 0.94 -16.38 -0.21
N CYS A 13 0.81 -15.36 -1.05
CA CYS A 13 1.82 -14.31 -1.17
C CYS A 13 1.75 -13.36 0.03
N GLU A 14 2.90 -13.07 0.63
CA GLU A 14 3.01 -12.02 1.64
C GLU A 14 3.09 -10.64 0.96
N ILE A 15 2.20 -9.73 1.35
CA ILE A 15 2.09 -8.39 0.78
C ILE A 15 2.75 -7.41 1.74
N TYR A 16 3.61 -6.54 1.20
CA TYR A 16 4.31 -5.51 1.97
C TYR A 16 3.93 -4.11 1.50
N SER A 17 3.87 -3.17 2.45
CA SER A 17 3.65 -1.75 2.18
C SER A 17 4.70 -0.88 2.88
N ARG A 18 5.03 0.27 2.30
CA ARG A 18 5.99 1.24 2.84
C ARG A 18 5.23 2.31 3.63
N VAL A 19 5.56 2.48 4.91
CA VAL A 19 4.79 3.34 5.82
C VAL A 19 5.62 4.51 6.38
N VAL A 20 6.82 4.25 6.90
CA VAL A 20 7.69 5.27 7.54
C VAL A 20 9.16 5.08 7.12
N GLY A 21 9.39 4.91 5.82
CA GLY A 21 10.74 4.70 5.26
C GLY A 21 11.19 3.24 5.15
N TYR A 22 10.41 2.27 5.65
CA TYR A 22 10.67 0.84 5.51
C TYR A 22 9.41 0.04 5.16
N PHE A 23 9.60 -1.18 4.68
CA PHE A 23 8.53 -2.11 4.32
C PHE A 23 8.04 -2.88 5.56
N ARG A 24 6.71 -2.94 5.74
CA ARG A 24 6.05 -3.80 6.74
C ARG A 24 5.03 -4.74 6.08
N PRO A 25 4.88 -5.97 6.59
CA PRO A 25 3.86 -6.90 6.10
C PRO A 25 2.47 -6.35 6.42
N VAL A 26 1.59 -6.37 5.42
CA VAL A 26 0.20 -5.88 5.53
C VAL A 26 -0.62 -6.76 6.46
N GLN A 27 -0.25 -8.03 6.64
CA GLN A 27 -0.92 -8.93 7.58
C GLN A 27 -0.84 -8.44 9.03
N ASN A 28 0.15 -7.61 9.39
CA ASN A 28 0.31 -7.07 10.74
C ASN A 28 -0.51 -5.78 10.98
N TRP A 29 -1.70 -5.70 10.39
CA TRP A 29 -2.60 -4.54 10.47
C TRP A 29 -3.51 -4.57 11.70
N ASN A 30 -2.93 -4.35 12.88
CA ASN A 30 -3.66 -4.35 14.15
C ASN A 30 -4.51 -3.09 14.38
N SER A 31 -5.32 -3.09 15.45
CA SER A 31 -6.22 -1.98 15.81
C SER A 31 -5.50 -0.65 16.05
N GLY A 32 -4.33 -0.68 16.70
CA GLY A 32 -3.52 0.53 16.91
C GLY A 32 -3.05 1.15 15.58
N LYS A 33 -2.64 0.33 14.62
CA LYS A 33 -2.23 0.80 13.28
C LYS A 33 -3.41 1.34 12.46
N GLN A 34 -4.58 0.74 12.61
CA GLN A 34 -5.83 1.26 12.03
C GLN A 34 -6.14 2.66 12.56
N GLN A 35 -6.07 2.84 13.88
CA GLN A 35 -6.26 4.14 14.52
C GLN A 35 -5.21 5.16 14.06
N GLU A 36 -3.92 4.81 14.11
CA GLU A 36 -2.82 5.67 13.64
C GLU A 36 -3.02 6.13 12.19
N PHE A 37 -3.57 5.27 11.32
CA PHE A 37 -3.84 5.64 9.93
C PHE A 37 -5.09 6.48 9.76
N SER A 38 -6.14 6.22 10.54
CA SER A 38 -7.35 7.05 10.55
C SER A 38 -7.05 8.49 10.99
N GLU A 39 -6.05 8.68 11.85
CA GLU A 39 -5.62 10.00 12.33
C GLU A 39 -4.72 10.74 11.32
N ARG A 40 -4.26 10.09 10.24
CA ARG A 40 -3.41 10.74 9.23
C ARG A 40 -4.22 11.75 8.43
N LYS A 41 -3.66 12.95 8.30
CA LYS A 41 -4.21 13.99 7.42
C LYS A 41 -3.69 13.78 6.00
N THR A 42 -4.60 13.62 5.05
CA THR A 42 -4.27 13.55 3.63
C THR A 42 -4.13 14.95 3.05
N VAL A 43 -3.18 15.12 2.14
CA VAL A 43 -3.04 16.34 1.35
C VAL A 43 -3.59 16.07 -0.04
N ARG A 44 -4.41 17.00 -0.55
CA ARG A 44 -4.87 16.91 -1.93
C ARG A 44 -3.71 17.26 -2.84
N ILE A 45 -3.36 16.35 -3.75
CA ILE A 45 -2.25 16.60 -4.68
C ILE A 45 -2.63 17.70 -5.69
N ASP A 46 -3.93 17.86 -5.98
CA ASP A 46 -4.43 18.88 -6.91
C ASP A 46 -4.09 20.31 -6.47
N SER A 47 -4.19 20.61 -5.18
CA SER A 47 -3.81 21.93 -4.66
C SER A 47 -2.30 22.19 -4.81
N PHE A 48 -1.49 21.13 -4.73
CA PHE A 48 -0.06 21.22 -4.99
C PHE A 48 0.25 21.44 -6.48
N LYS A 49 -0.51 20.83 -7.39
CA LYS A 49 -0.37 21.06 -8.84
C LYS A 49 -0.74 22.48 -9.23
N GLU A 50 -1.76 23.07 -8.62
CA GLU A 50 -2.13 24.47 -8.83
C GLU A 50 -1.06 25.43 -8.30
N PHE A 51 -0.50 25.13 -7.13
CA PHE A 51 0.63 25.89 -6.58
C PHE A 51 1.87 25.79 -7.49
N ALA A 52 2.25 24.58 -7.90
CA ALA A 52 3.40 24.35 -8.76
C ALA A 52 3.25 25.01 -10.15
N ARG A 53 2.05 24.96 -10.75
CA ARG A 53 1.76 25.69 -12.00
C ARG A 53 1.83 27.21 -11.84
N ARG A 54 1.55 27.74 -10.66
CA ARG A 54 1.66 29.20 -10.38
C ARG A 54 3.08 29.66 -10.08
N THR A 55 3.98 28.76 -9.68
CA THR A 55 5.34 29.10 -9.22
C THR A 55 6.44 28.65 -10.16
N CYS A 56 6.17 27.71 -11.07
CA CYS A 56 7.07 27.41 -12.17
C CYS A 56 6.80 28.41 -13.30
N GLY A 57 7.66 29.42 -13.41
CA GLY A 57 7.62 30.44 -14.47
C GLY A 57 8.14 29.95 -15.82
N CYS A 58 7.66 28.78 -16.29
CA CYS A 58 7.74 28.36 -17.68
C CYS A 58 6.35 27.93 -18.18
#